data_AF-A0A353H1E0-F1
#
_entry.id   AF-A0A353H1E0-F1
#
_cell.length_a   1.000
_cell.length_b   1.000
_cell.length_c   1.000
_cell.angle_alpha   90.00
_cell.angle_beta   90.00
_cell.angle_gamma   90.00
#
_symmetry.space_group_name_H-M   'P 1'
#
loop_
_entity.id
_entity.type
_entity.pdbx_description
1 polymer ?
#
loop_
_entity_poly.entity_id
_entity_poly.type
_entity_poly.pdbx_seq_one_letter_code
_entity_poly.pdbx_strand_id
1 'polypeptide(L)'
;MEVFVAGLPLVAVVLALVEWFKKINIPSGALPFVSMAVGILVGIAYQWSLAPLASFSEWFNAVIFGLAYGLMASGIYDVGKSITKSD
;
A
#
# COMPACT_ATOMS: atom_id res chain seq x y z
N MET A 1 8.33 17.92 -5.43
CA MET A 1 8.21 17.18 -6.70
C MET A 1 8.79 15.77 -6.59
N GLU A 2 9.94 15.59 -5.93
CA GLU A 2 10.58 14.27 -5.73
C GLU A 2 9.70 13.23 -5.01
N VAL A 3 8.95 13.62 -3.97
CA VAL A 3 8.02 12.73 -3.25
C VAL A 3 6.94 12.15 -4.18
N PHE A 4 6.49 12.91 -5.18
CA PHE A 4 5.49 12.45 -6.15
C PHE A 4 6.08 11.43 -7.15
N VAL A 5 7.35 11.62 -7.52
CA VAL A 5 8.06 10.71 -8.44
C VAL A 5 8.32 9.34 -7.80
N ALA A 6 8.57 9.30 -6.48
CA ALA A 6 8.69 8.04 -5.74
C ALA A 6 7.35 7.43 -5.33
N GLY A 7 6.31 8.24 -5.09
CA GLY A 7 5.01 7.75 -4.60
C GLY A 7 4.26 6.86 -5.60
N LEU A 8 4.27 7.20 -6.89
CA LEU A 8 3.62 6.41 -7.95
C LEU A 8 4.22 4.99 -8.09
N PRO A 9 5.55 4.83 -8.21
CA PRO A 9 6.20 3.52 -8.18
C PRO A 9 5.91 2.73 -6.90
N LEU A 10 5.86 3.39 -5.73
CA LEU A 10 5.57 2.71 -4.46
C LEU A 10 4.15 2.13 -4.40
N VAL A 11 3.14 2.86 -4.91
CA VAL A 11 1.78 2.31 -5.02
C VAL A 11 1.76 1.09 -5.94
N ALA A 12 2.47 1.12 -7.06
CA ALA A 12 2.59 -0.03 -7.96
C ALA A 12 3.26 -1.24 -7.27
N VAL A 13 4.28 -1.01 -6.44
CA VAL A 13 4.91 -2.06 -5.62
C VAL A 13 3.91 -2.64 -4.62
N VAL A 14 3.16 -1.80 -3.91
CA VAL A 14 2.14 -2.25 -2.95
C VAL A 14 1.08 -3.09 -3.67
N LEU A 15 0.60 -2.65 -4.83
CA LEU A 15 -0.33 -3.42 -5.66
C LEU A 15 0.22 -4.78 -6.07
N ALA A 16 1.44 -4.82 -6.61
CA ALA A 16 2.07 -6.06 -7.05
C ALA A 16 2.27 -7.06 -5.89
N LEU A 17 2.62 -6.56 -4.70
CA LEU A 17 2.73 -7.38 -3.50
C LEU A 17 1.37 -7.94 -3.07
N VAL A 18 0.31 -7.12 -3.09
CA VAL A 18 -1.05 -7.57 -2.78
C VAL A 18 -1.53 -8.62 -3.78
N GLU A 19 -1.24 -8.44 -5.08
CA GLU A 19 -1.54 -9.45 -6.09
C GLU A 19 -0.75 -10.75 -5.87
N TRP A 20 0.51 -10.64 -5.43
CA TRP A 20 1.29 -11.80 -5.06
C TRP A 20 0.66 -12.55 -3.87
N PHE A 21 0.09 -11.85 -2.89
CA PHE A 21 -0.67 -12.48 -1.79
C PHE A 21 -1.89 -13.29 -2.27
N LYS A 22 -2.45 -12.98 -3.44
CA LYS A 22 -3.51 -13.81 -4.06
C LYS A 22 -2.99 -15.17 -4.49
N LYS A 23 -1.72 -15.25 -4.94
CA LYS A 23 -1.10 -16.50 -5.41
C LYS A 23 -0.87 -17.50 -4.29
N ILE A 24 -0.82 -17.03 -3.03
CA ILE A 24 -0.66 -17.87 -1.84
C ILE A 24 -2.00 -18.20 -1.16
N ASN A 25 -3.12 -18.14 -1.90
CA ASN A 25 -4.46 -18.53 -1.44
C ASN A 25 -5.06 -17.66 -0.31
N ILE A 26 -4.64 -16.39 -0.17
CA ILE A 26 -5.31 -15.48 0.76
C ILE A 26 -6.76 -15.21 0.30
N PRO A 27 -7.76 -15.31 1.21
CA PRO A 27 -9.14 -15.01 0.89
C PRO A 27 -9.32 -13.60 0.31
N SER A 28 -10.14 -13.48 -0.73
CA SER A 28 -10.34 -12.21 -1.44
C SER A 28 -10.93 -11.09 -0.58
N GLY A 29 -11.56 -11.41 0.55
CA GLY A 29 -12.07 -10.47 1.54
C GLY A 29 -10.99 -9.96 2.52
N ALA A 30 -9.86 -10.65 2.63
CA ALA A 30 -8.73 -10.22 3.45
C ALA A 30 -7.78 -9.28 2.69
N LEU A 31 -7.85 -9.25 1.35
CA LEU A 31 -6.93 -8.48 0.51
C LEU A 31 -6.93 -6.96 0.79
N PRO A 32 -8.06 -6.29 1.08
CA PRO A 32 -8.02 -4.88 1.47
C PRO A 32 -7.19 -4.64 2.74
N PHE A 33 -7.28 -5.53 3.74
CA PHE A 33 -6.49 -5.46 4.97
C PHE A 33 -5.01 -5.75 4.70
N VAL A 34 -4.71 -6.69 3.80
CA VAL A 34 -3.35 -6.97 3.35
C VAL A 34 -2.76 -5.75 2.64
N SER A 35 -3.51 -5.09 1.77
CA SER A 35 -3.09 -3.83 1.13
C SER A 35 -2.74 -2.76 2.16
N MET A 36 -3.51 -2.68 3.24
CA MET A 36 -3.24 -1.73 4.31
C MET A 36 -1.97 -2.07 5.09
N ALA A 37 -1.81 -3.32 5.50
CA ALA A 37 -0.61 -3.76 6.20
C ALA A 37 0.65 -3.56 5.34
N VAL A 38 0.60 -3.98 4.07
CA VAL A 38 1.71 -3.82 3.12
C VAL A 38 2.00 -2.34 2.86
N GLY A 39 0.98 -1.52 2.64
CA GLY A 39 1.11 -0.08 2.44
C GLY A 39 1.81 0.60 3.61
N ILE A 40 1.39 0.30 4.85
CA ILE A 40 2.03 0.82 6.07
C ILE A 40 3.49 0.38 6.16
N LEU A 41 3.78 -0.91 5.98
CA LEU A 41 5.14 -1.43 6.06
C LEU A 41 6.07 -0.79 5.03
N VAL A 42 5.60 -0.68 3.78
CA VAL A 42 6.36 -0.04 2.70
C VAL A 42 6.52 1.47 2.94
N GLY A 43 5.46 2.15 3.40
CA GLY A 43 5.50 3.57 3.72
C GLY A 43 6.51 3.90 4.84
N ILE A 44 6.50 3.10 5.91
CA ILE A 44 7.48 3.22 7.00
C ILE A 44 8.90 2.91 6.51
N ALA A 45 9.09 1.80 5.80
CA ALA A 45 10.40 1.41 5.28
C ALA A 45 10.98 2.47 4.33
N TYR A 46 10.14 3.06 3.47
CA TYR A 46 10.56 4.14 2.58
C TYR A 46 10.96 5.40 3.34
N GLN A 47 10.12 5.89 4.25
CA GLN A 47 10.45 7.08 5.05
C GLN A 47 11.72 6.85 5.88
N TRP A 48 11.87 5.65 6.46
CA TRP A 48 13.06 5.29 7.22
C TRP A 48 14.32 5.20 6.35
N SER A 49 14.19 4.79 5.08
CA SER A 49 15.32 4.77 4.13
C SER A 49 15.84 6.16 3.78
N LEU A 50 15.00 7.19 3.89
CA LEU A 50 15.37 8.58 3.66
C LEU A 50 16.02 9.19 4.91
N ALA A 51 15.43 8.94 6.08
CA ALA A 51 15.97 9.40 7.37
C ALA A 51 15.44 8.54 8.54
N PRO A 52 16.24 8.32 9.60
CA PRO A 52 15.77 7.73 10.85
C PRO A 52 14.54 8.44 11.43
N LEU A 53 13.49 7.68 11.74
CA LEU A 53 12.28 8.19 12.41
C LEU A 53 12.52 8.27 13.92
N ALA A 54 12.62 9.48 14.47
CA ALA A 54 12.99 9.70 15.88
C ALA A 54 11.83 10.24 16.73
N SER A 55 10.90 10.97 16.12
CA SER A 55 9.79 11.65 16.79
C SER A 55 8.44 11.03 16.46
N PHE A 56 7.45 11.22 17.34
CA PHE A 56 6.07 10.78 17.08
C PHE A 56 5.52 11.35 15.77
N SER A 57 5.84 12.61 15.45
CA SER A 57 5.39 13.27 14.22
C SER A 57 5.91 12.56 12.96
N GLU A 58 7.16 12.10 12.97
CA GLU A 58 7.77 11.36 11.86
C GLU A 58 7.14 9.98 11.71
N TRP A 59 6.95 9.26 12.81
CA TRP A 59 6.25 7.97 12.81
C TRP A 59 4.80 8.10 12.34
N PHE A 60 4.08 9.11 12.82
CA PHE A 60 2.72 9.39 12.40
C PHE A 60 2.66 9.70 10.90
N ASN A 61 3.51 10.59 10.39
CA ASN A 61 3.58 10.89 8.96
C ASN A 61 3.89 9.65 8.12
N ALA A 62 4.81 8.79 8.57
CA ALA A 62 5.17 7.56 7.87
C ALA A 62 3.99 6.57 7.78
N VAL A 63 3.23 6.42 8.86
CA VAL A 63 2.00 5.62 8.88
C VAL A 63 0.95 6.21 7.96
N ILE A 64 0.70 7.52 8.00
CA ILE A 64 -0.26 8.18 7.11
C ILE A 64 0.13 8.02 5.63
N PHE A 65 1.41 8.15 5.31
CA PHE A 65 1.92 7.89 3.96
C PHE A 65 1.67 6.45 3.51
N GLY A 66 1.97 5.48 4.38
CA GLY A 66 1.73 4.08 4.07
C GLY A 66 0.26 3.72 3.95
N LEU A 67 -0.60 4.32 4.77
CA LEU A 67 -2.05 4.22 4.63
C LEU A 67 -2.52 4.78 3.29
N ALA A 68 -1.99 5.92 2.85
CA ALA A 68 -2.33 6.46 1.53
C ALA A 68 -1.98 5.47 0.40
N TYR A 69 -0.80 4.84 0.46
CA TYR A 69 -0.41 3.81 -0.51
C TYR A 69 -1.32 2.58 -0.49
N GLY A 70 -1.63 2.07 0.70
CA GLY A 70 -2.49 0.91 0.83
C GLY A 70 -3.94 1.18 0.41
N LEU A 71 -4.48 2.38 0.68
CA LEU A 71 -5.84 2.79 0.28
C LEU A 71 -5.94 2.96 -1.24
N MET A 72 -4.93 3.58 -1.86
CA MET A 72 -4.84 3.66 -3.31
C MET A 72 -4.79 2.25 -3.93
N ALA A 73 -4.00 1.35 -3.36
CA ALA A 73 -3.91 -0.03 -3.82
C ALA A 73 -5.22 -0.81 -3.64
N SER A 74 -5.90 -0.67 -2.49
CA SER A 74 -7.19 -1.33 -2.25
C SER A 74 -8.29 -0.81 -3.18
N GLY A 75 -8.34 0.49 -3.43
CA GLY A 75 -9.31 1.08 -4.35
C GLY A 75 -9.16 0.55 -5.78
N ILE A 76 -7.93 0.44 -6.28
CA ILE A 76 -7.64 -0.15 -7.60
C ILE A 76 -8.06 -1.63 -7.62
N TYR A 77 -7.82 -2.37 -6.54
CA TYR A 77 -8.26 -3.76 -6.42
C TYR A 77 -9.80 -3.89 -6.45
N ASP A 78 -10.51 -3.03 -5.72
CA ASP A 78 -11.98 -3.06 -5.67
C ASP A 78 -12.60 -2.76 -7.05
N VAL A 79 -12.02 -1.82 -7.80
CA VAL A 79 -12.40 -1.54 -9.20
C VAL A 79 -12.13 -2.74 -10.11
N GLY A 80 -10.96 -3.36 -10.01
CA GLY A 80 -10.66 -4.56 -10.80
C GLY A 80 -11.63 -5.71 -10.52
N LYS A 81 -11.97 -5.92 -9.24
CA LYS A 81 -12.93 -6.95 -8.81
C LYS A 81 -14.34 -6.69 -9.34
N SER A 82 -14.81 -5.43 -9.31
CA SER A 82 -16.15 -5.08 -9.79
C SER A 82 -16.31 -5.29 -11.29
N ILE A 83 -15.26 -5.05 -12.08
CA ILE A 83 -15.24 -5.31 -13.53
C ILE A 83 -15.32 -6.82 -13.83
N THR A 84 -14.66 -7.66 -13.04
CA THR A 84 -14.71 -9.13 -13.24
C THR A 84 -15.98 -9.81 -12.71
N LYS A 85 -16.80 -9.09 -11.94
CA LYS A 85 -18.05 -9.58 -11.33
C LYS A 85 -19.31 -9.14 -12.09
N SER A 86 -19.20 -8.84 -13.38
CA SER A 86 -20.39 -8.67 -14.23
C SER A 86 -21.06 -10.03 -14.45
N ASP A 87 -22.14 -10.24 -13.68
CA ASP A 87 -23.14 -11.32 -13.67
C ASP A 87 -22.67 -12.76 -13.38
#